data_AF-A0A545SKE9-F1
#
_entry.id   AF-A0A545SKE9-F1
#
_cell.length_a   1.000
_cell.length_b   1.000
_cell.length_c   1.000
_cell.angle_alpha   90.00
_cell.angle_beta   90.00
_cell.angle_gamma   90.00
#
_symmetry.space_group_name_H-M   'P 1'
#
loop_
_entity.id
_entity.type
_entity.pdbx_description
1 polymer ?
#
loop_
_entity_poly.entity_id
_entity_poly.type
_entity_poly.pdbx_seq_one_letter_code
_entity_poly.pdbx_strand_id
1 'polypeptide(L)'
;MIKEQLDTTFEGLKQQRDALRLQVHLLGMEVHDEWQEAERAWERLSNAAHRIRAEGADQIDEMAAAFRQLADELTGRYQRLKPMDRLAEGVDELRRTRDELRVRVELMGMEAREEWEEAERVWDRLTALLEKLKDAAAEALDETVDAARELKDEIAERYRRIKAHLKD
;
A
#
# COMPACT_ATOMS: atom_id res chain seq x y z
N MET A 1 -25.85 17.96 7.91
CA MET A 1 -27.05 17.17 7.54
C MET A 1 -26.64 15.97 6.70
N ILE A 2 -27.33 14.82 6.76
CA ILE A 2 -26.92 13.51 6.18
C ILE A 2 -26.13 13.59 4.86
N LYS A 3 -26.57 14.39 3.87
CA LYS A 3 -25.85 14.58 2.58
C LYS A 3 -24.36 14.96 2.76
N GLU A 4 -24.05 15.89 3.66
CA GLU A 4 -22.67 16.32 3.93
C GLU A 4 -21.80 15.18 4.49
N GLN A 5 -22.38 14.30 5.33
CA GLN A 5 -21.67 13.13 5.86
C GLN A 5 -21.37 12.11 4.75
N LEU A 6 -22.32 11.90 3.84
CA LEU A 6 -22.14 11.00 2.70
C LEU A 6 -21.11 11.56 1.72
N ASP A 7 -21.14 12.87 1.45
CA ASP A 7 -20.14 13.54 0.61
C ASP A 7 -18.74 13.45 1.23
N THR A 8 -18.62 13.68 2.54
CA THR A 8 -17.35 13.52 3.27
C THR A 8 -16.82 12.09 3.16
N THR A 9 -17.70 11.09 3.32
CA THR A 9 -17.35 9.67 3.20
C THR A 9 -16.90 9.35 1.76
N PHE A 10 -17.62 9.85 0.76
CA PHE A 10 -17.31 9.66 -0.64
C PHE A 10 -15.94 10.22 -1.01
N GLU A 11 -15.64 11.47 -0.60
CA GLU A 11 -14.34 12.09 -0.87
C GLU A 11 -13.20 11.38 -0.13
N GLY A 12 -13.43 10.92 1.10
CA GLY A 12 -12.44 10.12 1.83
C GLY A 12 -12.12 8.78 1.15
N LEU A 13 -13.13 8.10 0.60
CA LEU A 13 -12.93 6.87 -0.17
C LEU A 13 -12.27 7.13 -1.53
N LYS A 14 -12.59 8.26 -2.17
CA LYS A 14 -11.93 8.68 -3.42
C LYS A 14 -10.43 8.89 -3.21
N GLN A 15 -10.05 9.59 -2.15
CA GLN A 15 -8.63 9.82 -1.82
C GLN A 15 -7.89 8.50 -1.58
N GLN A 16 -8.51 7.57 -0.86
CA GLN A 16 -7.94 6.23 -0.64
C GLN A 16 -7.78 5.45 -1.95
N ARG A 17 -8.80 5.48 -2.81
CA ARG A 17 -8.73 4.88 -4.15
C ARG A 17 -7.57 5.45 -4.95
N ASP A 18 -7.46 6.77 -5.01
CA ASP A 18 -6.45 7.43 -5.83
C ASP A 18 -5.02 7.11 -5.36
N ALA A 19 -4.80 6.97 -4.04
CA ALA A 19 -3.54 6.48 -3.49
C ALA A 19 -3.25 5.03 -3.92
N LEU A 20 -4.18 4.11 -3.67
CA LEU A 20 -4.03 2.68 -4.00
C LEU A 20 -3.81 2.43 -5.49
N ARG A 21 -4.49 3.21 -6.36
CA ARG A 21 -4.40 3.09 -7.81
C ARG A 21 -3.00 3.29 -8.36
N LEU A 22 -2.21 4.18 -7.74
CA LEU A 22 -0.84 4.46 -8.16
C LEU A 22 0.09 3.25 -7.99
N GLN A 23 -0.30 2.31 -7.13
CA GLN A 23 0.58 1.23 -6.71
C GLN A 23 0.10 -0.13 -7.17
N VAL A 24 -1.21 -0.27 -7.43
CA VAL A 24 -1.81 -1.55 -7.82
C VAL A 24 -1.23 -2.13 -9.10
N HIS A 25 -0.74 -1.29 -10.01
CA HIS A 25 -0.09 -1.74 -11.24
C HIS A 25 1.29 -2.40 -11.02
N LEU A 26 1.87 -2.26 -9.82
CA LEU A 26 3.15 -2.88 -9.44
C LEU A 26 2.97 -4.30 -8.88
N LEU A 27 1.73 -4.73 -8.67
CA LEU A 27 1.38 -5.94 -7.94
C LEU A 27 0.89 -7.04 -8.90
N GLY A 28 0.83 -8.27 -8.39
CA GLY A 28 0.47 -9.45 -9.18
C GLY A 28 -1.02 -9.54 -9.53
N MET A 29 -1.38 -10.57 -10.30
CA MET A 29 -2.72 -10.73 -10.87
C MET A 29 -3.83 -10.77 -9.82
N GLU A 30 -3.58 -11.39 -8.66
CA GLU A 30 -4.61 -11.55 -7.63
C GLU A 30 -4.93 -10.21 -6.92
N VAL A 31 -3.92 -9.37 -6.70
CA VAL A 31 -4.14 -8.01 -6.21
C VAL A 31 -4.83 -7.15 -7.26
N HIS A 32 -4.50 -7.36 -8.54
CA HIS A 32 -5.22 -6.73 -9.63
C HIS A 32 -6.69 -7.17 -9.66
N ASP A 33 -7.01 -8.43 -9.42
CA ASP A 33 -8.39 -8.92 -9.39
C ASP A 33 -9.18 -8.32 -8.22
N GLU A 34 -8.62 -8.30 -7.01
CA GLU A 34 -9.22 -7.61 -5.85
C GLU A 34 -9.43 -6.11 -6.11
N TRP A 35 -8.50 -5.48 -6.82
CA TRP A 35 -8.64 -4.10 -7.26
C TRP A 35 -9.79 -3.91 -8.25
N GLN A 36 -9.93 -4.80 -9.25
CA GLN A 36 -11.05 -4.73 -10.19
C GLN A 36 -12.39 -4.90 -9.49
N GLU A 37 -12.47 -5.76 -8.47
CA GLU A 37 -13.67 -5.86 -7.65
C GLU A 37 -13.94 -4.60 -6.84
N ALA A 38 -12.90 -3.97 -6.29
CA ALA A 38 -13.03 -2.69 -5.61
C ALA A 38 -13.50 -1.57 -6.56
N GLU A 39 -12.99 -1.52 -7.79
CA GLU A 39 -13.44 -0.55 -8.82
C GLU A 39 -14.91 -0.76 -9.19
N ARG A 40 -15.39 -2.01 -9.31
CA ARG A 40 -16.82 -2.31 -9.50
C ARG A 40 -17.68 -1.87 -8.30
N ALA A 41 -17.17 -1.99 -7.07
CA ALA A 41 -17.85 -1.47 -5.88
C ALA A 41 -17.85 0.07 -5.88
N TRP A 42 -16.75 0.70 -6.29
CA TRP A 42 -16.62 2.15 -6.43
C TRP A 42 -17.62 2.73 -7.45
N GLU A 43 -17.82 2.07 -8.59
CA GLU A 43 -18.82 2.47 -9.58
C GLU A 43 -20.24 2.45 -8.99
N ARG A 44 -20.58 1.38 -8.26
CA ARG A 44 -21.88 1.27 -7.57
C ARG A 44 -22.06 2.39 -6.54
N LEU A 45 -21.03 2.67 -5.74
CA LEU A 45 -21.03 3.75 -4.75
C LEU A 45 -21.20 5.14 -5.40
N SER A 46 -20.48 5.39 -6.49
CA SER A 46 -20.56 6.65 -7.26
C SER A 46 -21.96 6.88 -7.80
N ASN A 47 -22.58 5.83 -8.35
CA ASN A 47 -23.96 5.89 -8.82
C ASN A 47 -24.94 6.18 -7.67
N ALA A 48 -24.77 5.55 -6.51
CA ALA A 48 -25.59 5.82 -5.33
C ALA A 48 -25.44 7.29 -4.87
N ALA A 49 -24.20 7.81 -4.83
CA ALA A 49 -23.92 9.20 -4.48
C ALA A 49 -24.59 10.19 -5.44
N HIS A 50 -24.56 9.90 -6.75
CA HIS A 50 -25.22 10.72 -7.76
C HIS A 50 -26.74 10.73 -7.59
N ARG A 51 -27.37 9.58 -7.35
CA ARG A 51 -28.82 9.52 -7.10
C ARG A 51 -29.21 10.33 -5.88
N ILE A 52 -28.49 10.21 -4.76
CA ILE A 52 -28.76 10.98 -3.52
C ILE A 52 -28.67 12.50 -3.74
N ARG A 53 -27.77 12.93 -4.63
CA ARG A 53 -27.67 14.35 -5.02
C ARG A 53 -28.80 14.80 -5.93
N ALA A 54 -29.27 13.94 -6.83
CA ALA A 54 -30.33 14.25 -7.79
C ALA A 54 -31.75 14.18 -7.19
N GLU A 55 -31.97 13.35 -6.17
CA GLU A 55 -33.29 13.07 -5.61
C GLU A 55 -33.65 13.95 -4.38
N GLY A 56 -34.95 14.12 -4.18
CA GLY A 56 -35.54 14.85 -3.05
C GLY A 56 -35.43 14.11 -1.71
N ALA A 57 -35.88 14.73 -0.62
CA ALA A 57 -35.72 14.18 0.73
C ALA A 57 -36.53 12.89 1.00
N ASP A 58 -37.55 12.59 0.20
CA ASP A 58 -38.56 11.56 0.51
C ASP A 58 -38.02 10.10 0.47
N GLN A 59 -36.88 9.87 -0.20
CA GLN A 59 -36.24 8.54 -0.30
C GLN A 59 -34.81 8.52 0.25
N ILE A 60 -34.37 9.62 0.87
CA ILE A 60 -32.96 9.83 1.19
C ILE A 60 -32.42 8.81 2.20
N ASP A 61 -33.26 8.31 3.10
CA ASP A 61 -32.84 7.39 4.16
C ASP A 61 -32.51 5.99 3.60
N GLU A 62 -33.34 5.47 2.68
CA GLU A 62 -33.11 4.18 2.02
C GLU A 62 -31.87 4.25 1.12
N MET A 63 -31.74 5.32 0.35
CA MET A 63 -30.57 5.55 -0.49
C MET A 63 -29.29 5.72 0.35
N ALA A 64 -29.38 6.42 1.48
CA ALA A 64 -28.27 6.58 2.41
C ALA A 64 -27.86 5.24 3.04
N ALA A 65 -28.81 4.34 3.33
CA ALA A 65 -28.50 3.00 3.82
C ALA A 65 -27.74 2.19 2.76
N ALA A 66 -28.21 2.18 1.52
CA ALA A 66 -27.54 1.52 0.40
C ALA A 66 -26.13 2.09 0.15
N PHE A 67 -25.99 3.43 0.21
CA PHE A 67 -24.69 4.09 0.11
C PHE A 67 -23.72 3.64 1.21
N ARG A 68 -24.18 3.62 2.48
CA ARG A 68 -23.33 3.23 3.61
C ARG A 68 -22.85 1.79 3.49
N GLN A 69 -23.73 0.87 3.07
CA GLN A 69 -23.34 -0.52 2.83
C GLN A 69 -22.23 -0.65 1.77
N LEU A 70 -22.35 0.09 0.66
CA LEU A 70 -21.33 0.12 -0.38
C LEU A 70 -20.03 0.79 0.10
N ALA A 71 -20.14 1.84 0.93
CA ALA A 71 -19.00 2.52 1.53
C ALA A 71 -18.25 1.61 2.51
N ASP A 72 -18.97 0.81 3.31
CA ASP A 72 -18.41 -0.16 4.25
C ASP A 72 -17.72 -1.31 3.49
N GLU A 73 -18.36 -1.86 2.45
CA GLU A 73 -17.76 -2.87 1.56
C GLU A 73 -16.43 -2.36 0.99
N LEU A 74 -16.43 -1.14 0.46
CA LEU A 74 -15.26 -0.55 -0.16
C LEU A 74 -14.16 -0.23 0.86
N THR A 75 -14.54 0.23 2.06
CA THR A 75 -13.61 0.45 3.17
C THR A 75 -12.88 -0.84 3.52
N GLY A 76 -13.60 -1.96 3.65
CA GLY A 76 -12.98 -3.26 3.93
C GLY A 76 -12.02 -3.72 2.82
N ARG A 77 -12.40 -3.52 1.55
CA ARG A 77 -11.52 -3.82 0.41
C ARG A 77 -10.25 -2.97 0.41
N TYR A 78 -10.36 -1.66 0.60
CA TYR A 78 -9.20 -0.76 0.67
C TYR A 78 -8.32 -1.03 1.88
N GLN A 79 -8.89 -1.42 3.02
CA GLN A 79 -8.10 -1.82 4.20
C GLN A 79 -7.22 -3.03 3.93
N ARG A 80 -7.66 -4.01 3.13
CA ARG A 80 -6.85 -5.16 2.73
C ARG A 80 -5.71 -4.78 1.78
N LEU A 81 -5.89 -3.74 0.97
CA LEU A 81 -4.88 -3.28 0.00
C LEU A 81 -3.88 -2.28 0.60
N LYS A 82 -4.26 -1.51 1.62
CA LYS A 82 -3.43 -0.48 2.26
C LYS A 82 -2.11 -0.99 2.84
N PRO A 83 -2.02 -2.22 3.40
CA PRO A 83 -0.75 -2.78 3.83
C PRO A 83 0.31 -2.83 2.74
N MET A 84 -0.09 -3.11 1.50
CA MET A 84 0.78 -3.17 0.33
C MET A 84 1.31 -1.83 -0.08
N ASP A 85 0.44 -0.83 -0.05
CA ASP A 85 0.77 0.53 -0.45
C ASP A 85 1.98 1.06 0.34
N ARG A 86 1.92 0.90 1.66
CA ARG A 86 3.02 1.26 2.56
C ARG A 86 4.27 0.42 2.38
N LEU A 87 4.13 -0.85 2.01
CA LEU A 87 5.27 -1.73 1.77
C LEU A 87 6.01 -1.29 0.50
N ALA A 88 5.29 -1.01 -0.58
CA ALA A 88 5.88 -0.59 -1.85
C ALA A 88 6.59 0.77 -1.71
N GLU A 89 5.97 1.76 -1.06
CA GLU A 89 6.62 3.05 -0.77
C GLU A 89 7.94 2.87 0.00
N GLY A 90 7.92 2.07 1.06
CA GLY A 90 9.11 1.80 1.88
C GLY A 90 10.21 1.06 1.11
N VAL A 91 9.85 0.12 0.24
CA VAL A 91 10.82 -0.58 -0.63
C VAL A 91 11.47 0.39 -1.61
N ASP A 92 10.70 1.31 -2.21
CA ASP A 92 11.24 2.29 -3.15
C ASP A 92 12.14 3.35 -2.48
N GLU A 93 11.86 3.71 -1.22
CA GLU A 93 12.77 4.53 -0.42
C GLU A 93 14.08 3.80 -0.11
N LEU A 94 14.01 2.51 0.22
CA LEU A 94 15.21 1.71 0.43
C LEU A 94 16.03 1.54 -0.85
N ARG A 95 15.39 1.36 -2.02
CA ARG A 95 16.08 1.30 -3.32
C ARG A 95 16.89 2.57 -3.58
N ARG A 96 16.28 3.74 -3.38
CA ARG A 96 16.97 5.03 -3.50
C ARG A 96 18.16 5.12 -2.55
N THR A 97 17.97 4.71 -1.29
CA THR A 97 19.06 4.69 -0.32
C THR A 97 20.17 3.69 -0.69
N ARG A 98 19.81 2.51 -1.19
CA ARG A 98 20.73 1.48 -1.65
C ARG A 98 21.62 2.01 -2.76
N ASP A 99 21.04 2.64 -3.78
CA ASP A 99 21.78 3.21 -4.91
C ASP A 99 22.79 4.27 -4.45
N GLU A 100 22.39 5.15 -3.52
CA GLU A 100 23.27 6.15 -2.92
C GLU A 100 24.43 5.51 -2.13
N LEU A 101 24.12 4.50 -1.32
CA LEU A 101 25.10 3.82 -0.47
C LEU A 101 26.08 2.96 -1.28
N ARG A 102 25.62 2.31 -2.35
CA ARG A 102 26.44 1.46 -3.22
C ARG A 102 27.64 2.20 -3.79
N VAL A 103 27.45 3.47 -4.19
CA VAL A 103 28.54 4.29 -4.72
C VAL A 103 29.56 4.64 -3.63
N ARG A 104 29.10 4.77 -2.38
CA ARG A 104 29.94 5.23 -1.27
C ARG A 104 30.64 4.09 -0.54
N VAL A 105 30.04 2.90 -0.47
CA VAL A 105 30.56 1.77 0.32
C VAL A 105 31.90 1.26 -0.18
N GLU A 106 32.16 1.38 -1.48
CA GLU A 106 33.46 1.07 -2.08
C GLU A 106 34.60 1.94 -1.51
N LEU A 107 34.28 3.10 -0.94
CA LEU A 107 35.25 4.00 -0.31
C LEU A 107 35.34 3.81 1.22
N MET A 108 34.52 2.94 1.80
CA MET A 108 34.44 2.74 3.24
C MET A 108 35.41 1.67 3.75
N GLY A 109 35.64 1.68 5.07
CA GLY A 109 36.36 0.63 5.79
C GLY A 109 35.64 -0.72 5.81
N MET A 110 36.35 -1.76 6.27
CA MET A 110 35.91 -3.15 6.25
C MET A 110 34.57 -3.38 6.96
N GLU A 111 34.36 -2.78 8.13
CA GLU A 111 33.11 -2.92 8.91
C GLU A 111 31.86 -2.48 8.13
N ALA A 112 31.93 -1.34 7.44
CA ALA A 112 30.80 -0.83 6.68
C ALA A 112 30.55 -1.65 5.40
N ARG A 113 31.60 -2.26 4.82
CA ARG A 113 31.47 -3.20 3.70
C ARG A 113 30.82 -4.51 4.14
N GLU A 114 31.18 -5.03 5.31
CA GLU A 114 30.55 -6.21 5.91
C GLU A 114 29.06 -5.96 6.20
N GLU A 115 28.72 -4.84 6.83
CA GLU A 115 27.32 -4.45 7.07
C GLU A 115 26.53 -4.29 5.76
N TRP A 116 27.17 -3.80 4.69
CA TRP A 116 26.57 -3.71 3.37
C TRP A 116 26.30 -5.08 2.76
N GLU A 117 27.24 -6.01 2.81
CA GLU A 117 27.02 -7.38 2.33
C GLU A 117 25.87 -8.07 3.08
N GLU A 118 25.77 -7.86 4.39
CA GLU A 118 24.65 -8.37 5.17
C GLU A 118 23.33 -7.73 4.76
N ALA A 119 23.31 -6.42 4.51
CA ALA A 119 22.14 -5.71 4.01
C ALA A 119 21.69 -6.24 2.63
N GLU A 120 22.62 -6.52 1.72
CA GLU A 120 22.30 -7.10 0.40
C GLU A 120 21.73 -8.52 0.53
N ARG A 121 22.21 -9.34 1.48
CA ARG A 121 21.60 -10.66 1.74
C ARG A 121 20.16 -10.55 2.25
N VAL A 122 19.84 -9.54 3.05
CA VAL A 122 18.46 -9.27 3.50
C VAL A 122 17.63 -8.75 2.32
N TRP A 123 18.22 -7.91 1.47
CA TRP A 123 17.61 -7.41 0.23
C TRP A 123 17.19 -8.53 -0.71
N ASP A 124 18.02 -9.57 -0.87
CA ASP A 124 17.70 -10.74 -1.68
C ASP A 124 16.50 -11.51 -1.10
N ARG A 125 16.44 -11.67 0.22
CA ARG A 125 15.29 -12.31 0.90
C ARG A 125 14.01 -11.49 0.71
N LEU A 126 14.09 -10.17 0.87
CA LEU A 126 12.96 -9.27 0.66
C LEU A 126 12.48 -9.35 -0.79
N THR A 127 13.40 -9.34 -1.76
CA THR A 127 13.08 -9.45 -3.19
C THR A 127 12.37 -10.77 -3.48
N ALA A 128 12.89 -11.89 -2.98
CA ALA A 128 12.25 -13.20 -3.15
C ALA A 128 10.84 -13.26 -2.53
N LEU A 129 10.63 -12.59 -1.39
CA LEU A 129 9.33 -12.53 -0.73
C LEU A 129 8.34 -11.64 -1.50
N LEU A 130 8.80 -10.50 -2.04
CA LEU A 130 7.98 -9.64 -2.89
C LEU A 130 7.58 -10.33 -4.20
N GLU A 131 8.42 -11.19 -4.77
CA GLU A 131 8.04 -12.02 -5.91
C GLU A 131 6.93 -13.02 -5.54
N LYS A 132 7.04 -13.69 -4.39
CA LYS A 132 5.96 -14.58 -3.89
C LYS A 132 4.64 -13.85 -3.67
N LEU A 133 4.73 -12.60 -3.22
CA LEU A 133 3.57 -11.75 -2.96
C LEU A 133 2.80 -11.38 -4.24
N LYS A 134 3.42 -11.48 -5.42
CA LYS A 134 2.70 -11.35 -6.70
C LYS A 134 1.77 -12.54 -6.96
N ASP A 135 2.09 -13.70 -6.38
CA ASP A 135 1.34 -14.95 -6.56
C ASP A 135 0.57 -15.35 -5.27
N ALA A 136 0.46 -14.45 -4.30
CA ALA A 136 -0.11 -14.74 -2.98
C ALA A 136 -1.60 -14.41 -2.91
N ALA A 137 -2.39 -15.43 -2.54
CA ALA A 137 -3.82 -15.29 -2.30
C ALA A 137 -4.12 -14.23 -1.24
N ALA A 138 -5.26 -13.55 -1.37
CA ALA A 138 -5.70 -12.49 -0.45
C ALA A 138 -5.69 -12.92 1.04
N GLU A 139 -5.90 -14.21 1.32
CA GLU A 139 -5.90 -14.76 2.68
C GLU A 139 -4.48 -15.00 3.25
N ALA A 140 -3.48 -15.23 2.39
CA ALA A 140 -2.08 -15.36 2.75
C ALA A 140 -1.32 -14.01 2.70
N LEU A 141 -2.04 -12.95 2.32
CA LEU A 141 -1.51 -11.65 2.02
C LEU A 141 -0.94 -10.97 3.26
N ASP A 142 -1.69 -10.98 4.37
CA ASP A 142 -1.29 -10.28 5.60
C ASP A 142 0.01 -10.85 6.18
N GLU A 143 0.13 -12.18 6.29
CA GLU A 143 1.35 -12.83 6.80
C GLU A 143 2.56 -12.55 5.90
N THR A 144 2.37 -12.60 4.58
CA THR A 144 3.45 -12.35 3.61
C THR A 144 3.89 -10.88 3.64
N VAL A 145 2.96 -9.93 3.80
CA VAL A 145 3.26 -8.51 3.95
C VAL A 145 4.02 -8.23 5.23
N ASP A 146 3.62 -8.83 6.34
CA ASP A 146 4.26 -8.58 7.63
C ASP A 146 5.70 -9.11 7.63
N ALA A 147 5.93 -10.31 7.08
CA ALA A 147 7.29 -10.81 6.86
C ALA A 147 8.13 -9.88 5.94
N ALA A 148 7.53 -9.30 4.91
CA ALA A 148 8.22 -8.35 4.03
C ALA A 148 8.55 -7.03 4.75
N ARG A 149 7.68 -6.56 5.64
CA ARG A 149 7.92 -5.37 6.46
C ARG A 149 9.07 -5.57 7.43
N GLU A 150 9.15 -6.72 8.09
CA GLU A 150 10.24 -7.03 9.01
C GLU A 150 11.60 -6.98 8.28
N LEU A 151 11.69 -7.60 7.10
CA LEU A 151 12.91 -7.55 6.28
C LEU A 151 13.24 -6.12 5.81
N LYS A 152 12.21 -5.36 5.39
CA LYS A 152 12.36 -3.93 5.02
C LYS A 152 12.90 -3.11 6.20
N ASP A 153 12.37 -3.31 7.41
CA ASP A 153 12.83 -2.59 8.60
C ASP A 153 14.25 -3.00 9.02
N GLU A 154 14.61 -4.28 8.86
CA GLU A 154 15.99 -4.76 9.07
C GLU A 154 16.97 -4.07 8.11
N ILE A 155 16.64 -3.97 6.82
CA ILE A 155 17.47 -3.26 5.83
C ILE A 155 17.59 -1.78 6.20
N ALA A 156 16.48 -1.13 6.59
CA ALA A 156 16.47 0.27 6.98
C ALA A 156 17.43 0.56 8.15
N GLU A 157 17.45 -0.33 9.16
CA GLU A 157 18.38 -0.25 10.28
C GLU A 157 19.84 -0.39 9.83
N ARG A 158 20.13 -1.39 8.98
CA ARG A 158 21.48 -1.61 8.43
C ARG A 158 21.97 -0.41 7.63
N TYR A 159 21.14 0.13 6.74
CA TYR A 159 21.46 1.34 5.99
C TYR A 159 21.68 2.55 6.90
N ARG A 160 20.96 2.67 8.01
CA ARG A 160 21.23 3.71 9.02
C ARG A 160 22.59 3.55 9.68
N ARG A 161 23.03 2.32 10.01
CA ARG A 161 24.38 2.06 10.52
C ARG A 161 25.47 2.39 9.51
N ILE A 162 25.32 1.96 8.26
CA ILE A 162 26.26 2.29 7.17
C ILE A 162 26.35 3.81 6.97
N LYS A 163 25.22 4.53 7.04
CA LYS A 163 25.20 6.00 6.98
C LYS A 163 25.87 6.66 8.18
N ALA A 164 25.97 6.02 9.34
CA ALA A 164 26.70 6.56 10.47
C ALA A 164 28.21 6.57 10.20
N HIS A 165 28.75 5.51 9.60
CA HIS A 165 30.15 5.43 9.16
C HIS A 165 30.53 6.44 8.06
N LEU A 166 29.56 7.12 7.44
CA LEU A 166 29.79 8.21 6.47
C LEU A 166 29.98 9.59 7.11
N LYS A 167 29.59 9.74 8.38
CA LYS A 167 29.65 11.03 9.09
C LYS A 167 30.94 11.20 9.90
N ASP A 168 31.72 10.14 10.03
CA ASP A 168 33.05 10.09 10.63
C ASP A 168 34.13 10.27 9.55
#